data_AF-A0A1Z9FL91-F1
#
_entry.id   AF-A0A1Z9FL91-F1
#
_cell.length_a   1.000
_cell.length_b   1.000
_cell.length_c   1.000
_cell.angle_alpha   90.00
_cell.angle_beta   90.00
_cell.angle_gamma   90.00
#
_symmetry.space_group_name_H-M   'P 1'
#
loop_
_entity.id
_entity.type
_entity.pdbx_description
1 polymer ?
#
loop_
_entity_poly.entity_id
_entity_poly.type
_entity_poly.pdbx_seq_one_letter_code
_entity_poly.pdbx_strand_id
1 'polypeptide(L)'
;MKTTFILTSAFVVGLANGATLAHRYSFDTDTTDSVGGNTGVLEGGATVSSGKLSLTGLGASTAANRMTFSNPVDIGGNFGTTGVTIESWYTDGGTGTWGKLFQFGNNAAGQELAFTFTRGNGQQTGVDRDGAKLFGEQISQNAQHHLAITVSPDGNLNTWIDGNQKLTDVDTNDLSSINTTFEAIGATSWGDPGMNGSVDEFRIWSGELSAAEVGTNFASGPNNLVPEPSGLLLSLAGGFLFLRRRRA
;
A
#
# COMPACT_ATOMS: atom_id res chain seq x y z
N MET A 1 -6.37 39.49 48.31
CA MET A 1 -6.52 39.52 46.84
C MET A 1 -5.41 38.65 46.25
N LYS A 2 -5.74 37.45 45.76
CA LYS A 2 -4.79 36.60 45.01
C LYS A 2 -5.46 36.28 43.69
N THR A 3 -4.94 36.86 42.61
CA THR A 3 -5.44 36.68 41.26
C THR A 3 -4.74 35.46 40.67
N THR A 4 -5.47 34.37 40.48
CA THR A 4 -4.98 33.18 39.81
C THR A 4 -5.22 33.34 38.31
N PHE A 5 -4.15 33.30 37.51
CA PHE A 5 -4.24 33.21 36.06
C PHE A 5 -4.39 31.74 35.65
N ILE A 6 -5.39 31.44 34.85
CA ILE A 6 -5.56 30.15 34.19
C ILE A 6 -5.10 30.33 32.74
N LEU A 7 -4.01 29.66 32.36
CA LEU A 7 -3.66 29.48 30.95
C LEU A 7 -4.45 28.29 30.41
N THR A 8 -5.42 28.55 29.55
CA THR A 8 -5.97 27.54 28.63
C THR A 8 -5.02 27.42 27.44
N SER A 9 -4.30 26.30 27.35
CA SER A 9 -3.58 25.94 26.13
C SER A 9 -4.59 25.35 25.15
N ALA A 10 -4.83 26.04 24.04
CA ALA A 10 -5.60 25.50 22.93
C ALA A 10 -4.64 24.67 22.06
N PHE A 11 -4.75 23.34 22.15
CA PHE A 11 -4.15 22.46 21.15
C PHE A 11 -4.95 22.61 19.86
N VAL A 12 -4.34 23.23 18.85
CA VAL A 12 -4.81 23.11 17.47
C VAL A 12 -4.36 21.73 17.01
N VAL A 13 -5.23 20.73 17.08
CA VAL A 13 -5.04 19.49 16.34
C VAL A 13 -5.24 19.86 14.87
N GLY A 14 -4.15 19.93 14.12
CA GLY A 14 -4.26 19.98 12.66
C GLY A 14 -5.02 18.75 12.21
N LEU A 15 -6.12 18.95 11.48
CA LEU A 15 -6.79 17.85 10.77
C LEU A 15 -5.79 17.37 9.71
N ALA A 16 -5.02 16.34 10.03
CA ALA A 16 -4.42 15.53 8.98
C ALA A 16 -5.59 14.93 8.22
N ASN A 17 -5.74 15.30 6.94
CA ASN A 17 -6.73 14.66 6.09
C ASN A 17 -6.23 13.23 5.90
N GLY A 18 -6.95 12.25 6.44
CA GLY A 18 -6.59 10.84 6.31
C GLY A 18 -6.49 10.42 4.85
N ALA A 19 -5.74 9.36 4.58
CA ALA A 19 -5.68 8.82 3.22
C ALA A 19 -7.11 8.46 2.76
N THR A 20 -7.43 8.73 1.50
CA THR A 20 -8.75 8.41 0.94
C THR A 20 -8.59 7.31 -0.11
N LEU A 21 -9.38 6.25 -0.02
CA LEU A 21 -9.37 5.18 -1.02
C LEU A 21 -9.69 5.74 -2.43
N ALA A 22 -8.77 5.53 -3.38
CA ALA A 22 -8.87 6.05 -4.75
C ALA A 22 -9.12 4.95 -5.78
N HIS A 23 -8.52 3.77 -5.61
CA HIS A 23 -8.75 2.60 -6.45
C HIS A 23 -8.89 1.34 -5.60
N ARG A 24 -9.81 0.45 -5.98
CA ARG A 24 -10.04 -0.82 -5.31
C ARG A 24 -10.37 -1.95 -6.28
N TYR A 25 -9.46 -2.91 -6.36
CA TYR A 25 -9.61 -4.15 -7.11
C TYR A 25 -9.75 -5.32 -6.13
N SER A 26 -10.98 -5.81 -5.93
CA SER A 26 -11.26 -6.92 -5.00
C SER A 26 -11.16 -8.29 -5.64
N PHE A 27 -11.14 -8.38 -6.97
CA PHE A 27 -11.05 -9.64 -7.72
C PHE A 27 -12.14 -10.68 -7.39
N ASP A 28 -13.22 -10.29 -6.72
CA ASP A 28 -14.33 -11.18 -6.35
C ASP A 28 -14.92 -11.90 -7.58
N THR A 29 -15.10 -11.13 -8.67
CA THR A 29 -15.67 -11.63 -9.94
C THR A 29 -14.88 -11.21 -11.17
N ASP A 30 -14.22 -10.06 -11.13
CA ASP A 30 -13.56 -9.45 -12.28
C ASP A 30 -12.48 -8.45 -11.84
N THR A 31 -11.93 -7.70 -12.79
CA THR A 31 -10.86 -6.72 -12.59
C THR A 31 -11.37 -5.28 -12.47
N THR A 32 -12.66 -5.08 -12.20
CA THR A 32 -13.24 -3.74 -12.09
C THR A 32 -12.71 -3.03 -10.85
N ASP A 33 -12.25 -1.80 -11.03
CA ASP A 33 -12.02 -0.87 -9.94
C ASP A 33 -13.35 -0.32 -9.45
N SER A 34 -13.75 -0.73 -8.25
CA SER A 34 -15.04 -0.37 -7.64
C SER A 34 -15.09 1.06 -7.08
N VAL A 35 -13.97 1.79 -7.08
CA VAL A 35 -13.87 3.15 -6.52
C VAL A 35 -13.55 4.17 -7.62
N GLY A 36 -12.43 4.00 -8.32
CA GLY A 36 -11.96 4.95 -9.33
C GLY A 36 -12.44 4.65 -10.76
N GLY A 37 -13.04 3.48 -11.00
CA GLY A 37 -13.58 3.08 -12.29
C GLY A 37 -12.53 2.69 -13.35
N ASN A 38 -11.24 2.61 -13.00
CA ASN A 38 -10.19 2.18 -13.92
C ASN A 38 -10.09 0.65 -13.99
N THR A 39 -10.79 0.00 -14.92
CA THR A 39 -10.80 -1.47 -15.07
C THR A 39 -9.44 -2.03 -15.43
N GLY A 40 -9.06 -3.15 -14.80
CA GLY A 40 -7.87 -3.90 -15.14
C GLY A 40 -8.01 -4.72 -16.41
N VAL A 41 -6.92 -4.91 -17.15
CA VAL A 41 -6.86 -5.72 -18.37
C VAL A 41 -5.96 -6.92 -18.13
N LEU A 42 -6.52 -8.12 -18.26
CA LEU A 42 -5.78 -9.38 -18.08
C LEU A 42 -5.03 -9.74 -19.36
N GLU A 43 -3.75 -10.05 -19.23
CA GLU A 43 -2.85 -10.37 -20.34
C GLU A 43 -2.02 -11.62 -20.03
N GLY A 44 -1.47 -12.25 -21.09
CA GLY A 44 -0.55 -13.38 -20.95
C GLY A 44 -1.14 -14.64 -20.30
N GLY A 45 -2.48 -14.73 -20.20
CA GLY A 45 -3.17 -15.84 -19.54
C GLY A 45 -3.46 -15.64 -18.06
N ALA A 46 -3.31 -14.42 -17.53
CA ALA A 46 -3.83 -14.07 -16.21
C ALA A 46 -5.36 -14.25 -16.15
N THR A 47 -5.87 -14.65 -14.99
CA THR A 47 -7.31 -14.89 -14.81
C THR A 47 -7.78 -14.34 -13.48
N VAL A 48 -9.07 -14.01 -13.37
CA VAL A 48 -9.74 -13.91 -12.07
C VAL A 48 -10.41 -15.24 -11.79
N SER A 49 -10.06 -15.88 -10.67
CA SER A 49 -10.63 -17.16 -10.27
C SER A 49 -10.64 -17.28 -8.75
N SER A 50 -11.71 -17.86 -8.20
CA SER A 50 -11.86 -18.06 -6.75
C SER A 50 -11.69 -16.76 -5.92
N GLY A 51 -12.17 -15.64 -6.45
CA GLY A 51 -12.10 -14.33 -5.79
C GLY A 51 -10.72 -13.66 -5.85
N LYS A 52 -9.82 -14.10 -6.74
CA LYS A 52 -8.43 -13.61 -6.79
C LYS A 52 -7.97 -13.40 -8.21
N LEU A 53 -7.09 -12.42 -8.42
CA LEU A 53 -6.21 -12.39 -9.56
C LEU A 53 -5.22 -13.56 -9.44
N SER A 54 -5.25 -14.48 -10.39
CA SER A 54 -4.41 -15.67 -10.47
C SER A 54 -3.32 -15.49 -11.51
N LEU A 55 -2.08 -15.67 -11.07
CA LEU A 55 -0.87 -15.43 -11.84
C LEU A 55 -0.01 -16.70 -11.80
N THR A 56 0.27 -17.30 -12.97
CA THR A 56 0.85 -18.65 -13.05
C THR A 56 2.37 -18.69 -13.14
N GLY A 57 3.03 -17.53 -13.20
CA GLY A 57 4.46 -17.40 -13.48
C GLY A 57 4.84 -17.70 -14.93
N LEU A 58 3.86 -17.81 -15.84
CA LEU A 58 4.08 -17.96 -17.27
C LEU A 58 4.65 -16.68 -17.85
N GLY A 59 5.75 -16.82 -18.59
CA GLY A 59 6.41 -15.71 -19.27
C GLY A 59 7.30 -14.88 -18.34
N ALA A 60 7.86 -13.82 -18.89
CA ALA A 60 8.77 -12.92 -18.21
C ALA A 60 8.58 -11.50 -18.76
N SER A 61 9.06 -10.50 -18.01
CA SER A 61 9.01 -9.12 -18.44
C SER A 61 7.61 -8.70 -18.92
N THR A 62 7.55 -8.01 -20.05
CA THR A 62 6.30 -7.57 -20.64
C THR A 62 5.46 -8.67 -21.30
N ALA A 63 5.93 -9.92 -21.32
CA ALA A 63 5.20 -11.07 -21.85
C ALA A 63 4.67 -12.00 -20.73
N ALA A 64 4.92 -11.67 -19.46
CA ALA A 64 4.39 -12.41 -18.32
C ALA A 64 2.85 -12.35 -18.26
N ASN A 65 2.22 -13.37 -17.67
CA ASN A 65 0.84 -13.26 -17.23
C ASN A 65 0.72 -12.12 -16.22
N ARG A 66 -0.17 -11.16 -16.48
CA ARG A 66 -0.26 -9.93 -15.66
C ARG A 66 -1.63 -9.31 -15.75
N MET A 67 -1.86 -8.33 -14.89
CA MET A 67 -2.90 -7.34 -15.06
C MET A 67 -2.28 -5.97 -15.35
N THR A 68 -2.71 -5.34 -16.45
CA THR A 68 -2.48 -3.92 -16.76
C THR A 68 -3.76 -3.13 -16.48
N PHE A 69 -3.82 -1.86 -16.87
CA PHE A 69 -4.95 -0.97 -16.61
C PHE A 69 -5.49 -0.38 -17.90
N SER A 70 -6.82 -0.19 -17.97
CA SER A 70 -7.48 0.39 -19.15
C SER A 70 -7.05 1.83 -19.44
N ASN A 71 -6.69 2.57 -18.38
CA ASN A 71 -6.04 3.86 -18.42
C ASN A 71 -4.84 3.83 -17.46
N PRO A 72 -3.80 4.66 -17.66
CA PRO A 72 -2.74 4.79 -16.67
C PRO A 72 -3.31 5.16 -15.30
N VAL A 73 -2.86 4.46 -14.26
CA VAL A 73 -3.05 4.84 -12.86
C VAL A 73 -2.29 6.13 -12.56
N ASP A 74 -1.13 6.33 -13.19
CA ASP A 74 -0.32 7.53 -13.11
C ASP A 74 0.01 7.94 -11.67
N ILE A 75 0.75 7.08 -10.97
CA ILE A 75 1.12 7.30 -9.56
C ILE A 75 1.78 8.68 -9.36
N GLY A 76 2.72 9.04 -10.23
CA GLY A 76 3.43 10.31 -10.15
C GLY A 76 2.54 11.52 -10.41
N GLY A 77 1.70 11.48 -11.46
CA GLY A 77 0.83 12.57 -11.85
C GLY A 77 -0.39 12.76 -10.94
N ASN A 78 -1.06 11.66 -10.56
CA ASN A 78 -2.32 11.71 -9.81
C ASN A 78 -2.12 11.84 -8.29
N PHE A 79 -1.00 11.35 -7.75
CA PHE A 79 -0.77 11.27 -6.29
C PHE A 79 0.48 12.03 -5.82
N GLY A 80 1.28 12.57 -6.74
CA GLY A 80 2.55 13.24 -6.41
C GLY A 80 2.45 14.43 -5.44
N THR A 81 1.28 15.04 -5.30
CA THR A 81 1.05 16.16 -4.35
C THR A 81 0.37 15.75 -3.05
N THR A 82 -0.29 14.58 -3.03
CA THR A 82 -1.03 14.06 -1.87
C THR A 82 -0.23 13.03 -1.09
N GLY A 83 0.76 12.39 -1.74
CA GLY A 83 1.28 11.11 -1.30
C GLY A 83 0.37 9.97 -1.74
N VAL A 84 0.87 8.74 -1.61
CA VAL A 84 0.15 7.53 -2.01
C VAL A 84 0.35 6.42 -0.98
N THR A 85 -0.66 5.55 -0.85
CA THR A 85 -0.48 4.24 -0.25
C THR A 85 -0.86 3.15 -1.24
N ILE A 86 0.03 2.16 -1.44
CA ILE A 86 -0.29 0.91 -2.12
C ILE A 86 -0.53 -0.15 -1.06
N GLU A 87 -1.72 -0.75 -1.05
CA GLU A 87 -2.10 -1.80 -0.10
C GLU A 87 -2.59 -3.04 -0.83
N SER A 88 -2.15 -4.23 -0.42
CA SER A 88 -2.56 -5.47 -1.09
C SER A 88 -2.51 -6.70 -0.19
N TRP A 89 -3.38 -7.67 -0.45
CA TRP A 89 -3.30 -9.02 0.07
C TRP A 89 -2.85 -9.97 -1.03
N TYR A 90 -1.67 -10.56 -0.87
CA TYR A 90 -1.05 -11.37 -1.91
C TYR A 90 -0.54 -12.70 -1.35
N THR A 91 -0.36 -13.68 -2.23
CA THR A 91 0.37 -14.92 -1.95
C THR A 91 1.43 -15.10 -3.03
N ASP A 92 2.71 -15.13 -2.65
CA ASP A 92 3.80 -15.56 -3.54
C ASP A 92 3.93 -17.08 -3.49
N GLY A 93 3.68 -17.75 -4.60
CA GLY A 93 3.80 -19.20 -4.76
C GLY A 93 5.18 -19.69 -5.18
N GLY A 94 6.17 -18.79 -5.26
CA GLY A 94 7.50 -19.12 -5.76
C GLY A 94 7.83 -18.42 -7.08
N THR A 95 7.68 -17.10 -7.11
CA THR A 95 7.90 -16.27 -8.31
C THR A 95 9.34 -16.36 -8.85
N GLY A 96 10.32 -16.53 -7.96
CA GLY A 96 11.74 -16.57 -8.31
C GLY A 96 12.45 -15.23 -8.13
N THR A 97 13.71 -15.17 -8.54
CA THR A 97 14.58 -14.01 -8.30
C THR A 97 14.14 -12.82 -9.16
N TRP A 98 14.08 -11.63 -8.56
CA TRP A 98 13.71 -10.34 -9.15
C TRP A 98 12.27 -10.18 -9.62
N GLY A 99 11.44 -11.23 -9.52
CA GLY A 99 10.03 -11.09 -9.84
C GLY A 99 9.28 -10.22 -8.82
N LYS A 100 8.26 -9.54 -9.33
CA LYS A 100 7.59 -8.43 -8.63
C LYS A 100 6.11 -8.71 -8.44
N LEU A 101 5.54 -8.23 -7.33
CA LEU A 101 4.09 -8.20 -7.12
C LEU A 101 3.44 -7.18 -8.05
N PHE A 102 4.01 -5.98 -8.10
CA PHE A 102 3.58 -4.90 -8.98
C PHE A 102 4.77 -4.02 -9.34
N GLN A 103 4.61 -3.25 -10.42
CA GLN A 103 5.50 -2.15 -10.76
C GLN A 103 4.69 -1.02 -11.40
N PHE A 104 4.88 0.19 -10.89
CA PHE A 104 4.47 1.45 -11.52
C PHE A 104 5.70 2.25 -11.88
N GLY A 105 5.80 2.68 -13.13
CA GLY A 105 6.96 3.35 -13.70
C GLY A 105 8.06 2.41 -14.21
N ASN A 106 9.17 3.00 -14.68
CA ASN A 106 10.21 2.29 -15.42
C ASN A 106 11.36 1.76 -14.56
N ASN A 107 12.14 0.86 -15.16
CA ASN A 107 13.42 0.32 -14.72
C ASN A 107 14.57 1.32 -14.45
N ALA A 108 14.31 2.61 -14.34
CA ALA A 108 15.30 3.59 -13.92
C ALA A 108 15.13 3.86 -12.41
N ALA A 109 16.25 3.85 -11.68
CA ALA A 109 16.24 4.16 -10.25
C ALA A 109 15.53 5.51 -10.00
N GLY A 110 14.53 5.50 -9.13
CA GLY A 110 13.73 6.68 -8.79
C GLY A 110 12.56 6.96 -9.73
N GLN A 111 12.40 6.24 -10.83
CA GLN A 111 11.24 6.35 -11.73
C GLN A 111 10.23 5.22 -11.57
N GLU A 112 10.49 4.24 -10.69
CA GLU A 112 9.56 3.18 -10.32
C GLU A 112 9.18 3.20 -8.84
N LEU A 113 7.97 2.72 -8.56
CA LEU A 113 7.57 2.14 -7.29
C LEU A 113 7.19 0.68 -7.56
N ALA A 114 7.91 -0.25 -6.93
CA ALA A 114 7.67 -1.67 -7.14
C ALA A 114 7.95 -2.50 -5.89
N PHE A 115 7.32 -3.67 -5.78
CA PHE A 115 7.59 -4.63 -4.70
C PHE A 115 8.22 -5.90 -5.28
N THR A 116 9.44 -6.22 -4.85
CA THR A 116 10.18 -7.39 -5.31
C THR A 116 10.20 -8.48 -4.23
N PHE A 117 9.75 -9.69 -4.57
CA PHE A 117 9.60 -10.81 -3.61
C PHE A 117 10.95 -11.31 -3.08
N THR A 118 11.84 -11.66 -4.00
CA THR A 118 13.16 -12.24 -3.71
C THR A 118 14.16 -11.59 -4.64
N ARG A 119 15.34 -11.25 -4.13
CA ARG A 119 16.38 -10.55 -4.89
C ARG A 119 17.59 -11.46 -5.10
N GLY A 120 18.42 -11.10 -6.08
CA GLY A 120 19.70 -11.76 -6.33
C GLY A 120 20.77 -11.31 -5.34
N ASN A 121 21.99 -11.84 -5.49
CA ASN A 121 23.16 -11.46 -4.68
C ASN A 121 22.97 -11.60 -3.16
N GLY A 122 22.12 -12.55 -2.73
CA GLY A 122 21.81 -12.77 -1.31
C GLY A 122 20.92 -11.69 -0.68
N GLN A 123 20.40 -10.76 -1.48
CA GLN A 123 19.42 -9.77 -1.02
C GLN A 123 18.03 -10.41 -0.89
N GLN A 124 17.22 -9.87 0.00
CA GLN A 124 15.90 -10.40 0.34
C GLN A 124 14.78 -9.49 -0.19
N THR A 125 13.55 -9.71 0.28
CA THR A 125 12.37 -8.91 -0.07
C THR A 125 12.60 -7.42 0.15
N GLY A 126 12.01 -6.58 -0.70
CA GLY A 126 12.06 -5.15 -0.53
C GLY A 126 11.37 -4.35 -1.63
N VAL A 127 11.28 -3.04 -1.41
CA VAL A 127 10.66 -2.08 -2.33
C VAL A 127 11.72 -1.49 -3.27
N ASP A 128 11.41 -1.35 -4.54
CA ASP A 128 12.19 -0.56 -5.50
C ASP A 128 11.64 0.84 -5.54
N ARG A 129 12.42 1.78 -5.02
CA ARG A 129 12.13 3.22 -5.08
C ARG A 129 13.43 3.96 -4.77
N ASP A 130 13.96 4.70 -5.75
CA ASP A 130 15.33 5.26 -5.69
C ASP A 130 16.38 4.20 -5.30
N GLY A 131 16.40 3.09 -6.04
CA GLY A 131 17.15 1.89 -5.68
C GLY A 131 16.39 0.96 -4.73
N ALA A 132 17.07 -0.11 -4.29
CA ALA A 132 16.46 -1.14 -3.47
C ALA A 132 16.39 -0.75 -1.99
N LYS A 133 15.21 -0.85 -1.39
CA LYS A 133 14.97 -0.70 0.06
C LYS A 133 14.61 -2.07 0.64
N LEU A 134 15.59 -2.72 1.27
CA LEU A 134 15.52 -4.10 1.72
C LEU A 134 14.90 -4.21 3.11
N PHE A 135 14.09 -5.24 3.35
CA PHE A 135 13.48 -5.47 4.66
C PHE A 135 14.43 -6.09 5.68
N GLY A 136 15.59 -6.59 5.23
CA GLY A 136 16.51 -7.35 6.09
C GLY A 136 16.00 -8.76 6.45
N GLU A 137 14.88 -9.18 5.87
CA GLU A 137 14.39 -10.55 5.89
C GLU A 137 13.69 -10.93 4.59
N GLN A 138 13.59 -12.24 4.34
CA GLN A 138 12.79 -12.81 3.26
C GLN A 138 11.36 -13.04 3.77
N ILE A 139 10.37 -12.44 3.12
CA ILE A 139 8.97 -12.74 3.41
C ILE A 139 8.64 -14.15 2.90
N SER A 140 7.91 -14.90 3.72
CA SER A 140 7.57 -16.29 3.43
C SER A 140 6.72 -16.45 2.18
N GLN A 141 6.89 -17.59 1.52
CA GLN A 141 6.09 -18.00 0.36
C GLN A 141 4.95 -18.93 0.80
N ASN A 142 3.97 -19.12 -0.08
CA ASN A 142 2.83 -20.01 0.09
C ASN A 142 1.92 -19.66 1.29
N ALA A 143 2.00 -18.42 1.76
CA ALA A 143 1.09 -17.83 2.73
C ALA A 143 0.54 -16.51 2.18
N GLN A 144 -0.68 -16.15 2.57
CA GLN A 144 -1.19 -14.82 2.28
C GLN A 144 -0.56 -13.81 3.23
N HIS A 145 -0.13 -12.68 2.67
CA HIS A 145 0.42 -11.56 3.40
C HIS A 145 -0.32 -10.28 3.04
N HIS A 146 -0.46 -9.39 4.02
CA HIS A 146 -0.89 -8.00 3.82
C HIS A 146 0.33 -7.11 3.64
N LEU A 147 0.36 -6.35 2.56
CA LEU A 147 1.35 -5.32 2.25
C LEU A 147 0.70 -3.96 2.36
N ALA A 148 1.39 -3.01 3.00
CA ALA A 148 1.12 -1.58 2.84
C ALA A 148 2.43 -0.83 2.60
N ILE A 149 2.49 0.02 1.57
CA ILE A 149 3.62 0.90 1.26
C ILE A 149 3.09 2.32 1.17
N THR A 150 3.56 3.22 2.03
CA THR A 150 3.25 4.65 1.93
C THR A 150 4.44 5.39 1.35
N VAL A 151 4.16 6.40 0.53
CA VAL A 151 5.17 7.34 0.02
C VAL A 151 4.59 8.75 0.09
N SER A 152 5.24 9.63 0.84
CA SER A 152 4.88 11.06 0.92
C SER A 152 5.23 11.79 -0.40
N PRO A 153 4.71 13.01 -0.63
CA PRO A 153 5.07 13.82 -1.81
C PRO A 153 6.57 13.98 -2.02
N ASP A 154 7.33 14.19 -0.95
CA ASP A 154 8.79 14.34 -0.94
C ASP A 154 9.56 13.02 -0.86
N GLY A 155 8.86 11.87 -0.91
CA GLY A 155 9.48 10.56 -1.06
C GLY A 155 9.84 9.83 0.24
N ASN A 156 9.33 10.27 1.40
CA ASN A 156 9.45 9.50 2.64
C ASN A 156 8.65 8.20 2.50
N LEU A 157 9.33 7.06 2.62
CA LEU A 157 8.77 5.75 2.38
C LEU A 157 8.66 4.94 3.68
N ASN A 158 7.47 4.39 3.92
CA ASN A 158 7.24 3.41 4.98
C ASN A 158 6.62 2.14 4.41
N THR A 159 6.84 1.00 5.06
CA THR A 159 6.30 -0.28 4.58
C THR A 159 5.97 -1.21 5.73
N TRP A 160 4.86 -1.94 5.61
CA TRP A 160 4.39 -2.94 6.56
C TRP A 160 4.10 -4.26 5.86
N ILE A 161 4.38 -5.36 6.56
CA ILE A 161 3.91 -6.71 6.22
C ILE A 161 3.14 -7.26 7.41
N ASP A 162 1.89 -7.67 7.19
CA ASP A 162 0.99 -8.22 8.22
C ASP A 162 0.86 -7.29 9.44
N GLY A 163 0.72 -5.99 9.17
CA GLY A 163 0.67 -4.93 10.19
C GLY A 163 2.01 -4.63 10.88
N ASN A 164 3.09 -5.38 10.61
CA ASN A 164 4.41 -5.15 11.20
C ASN A 164 5.25 -4.24 10.30
N GLN A 165 5.74 -3.13 10.83
CA GLN A 165 6.56 -2.18 10.08
C GLN A 165 7.93 -2.79 9.73
N LYS A 166 8.30 -2.73 8.44
CA LYS A 166 9.56 -3.24 7.87
C LYS A 166 10.51 -2.12 7.46
N LEU A 167 9.97 -1.02 6.94
CA LEU A 167 10.71 0.19 6.59
C LEU A 167 10.09 1.38 7.31
N THR A 168 10.93 2.23 7.89
CA THR A 168 10.53 3.41 8.68
C THR A 168 11.27 4.62 8.16
N ASP A 169 10.53 5.65 7.76
CA ASP A 169 11.03 6.97 7.35
C ASP A 169 12.23 6.89 6.38
N VAL A 170 12.12 6.04 5.35
CA VAL A 170 13.20 5.86 4.39
C VAL A 170 13.11 6.94 3.32
N ASP A 171 14.11 7.82 3.28
CA ASP A 171 14.20 8.85 2.24
C ASP A 171 14.40 8.23 0.85
N THR A 172 13.61 8.71 -0.11
CA THR A 172 13.73 8.43 -1.54
C THR A 172 13.58 9.76 -2.32
N ASN A 173 13.30 9.73 -3.62
CA ASN A 173 13.04 10.95 -4.39
C ASN A 173 11.54 11.35 -4.43
N ASP A 174 11.20 12.56 -4.86
CA ASP A 174 9.81 13.05 -4.93
C ASP A 174 8.87 12.05 -5.62
N LEU A 175 7.67 11.82 -5.08
CA LEU A 175 6.72 10.84 -5.63
C LEU A 175 6.38 11.13 -7.11
N SER A 176 6.33 12.42 -7.48
CA SER A 176 6.10 12.88 -8.85
C SER A 176 7.17 12.47 -9.87
N SER A 177 8.30 11.89 -9.44
CA SER A 177 9.32 11.37 -10.34
C SER A 177 8.94 10.05 -11.03
N ILE A 178 7.93 9.35 -10.51
CA ILE A 178 7.43 8.12 -11.11
C ILE A 178 6.76 8.47 -12.44
N ASN A 179 7.19 7.80 -13.50
CA ASN A 179 6.60 7.96 -14.82
C ASN A 179 5.55 6.87 -15.10
N THR A 180 4.85 6.98 -16.23
CA THR A 180 3.77 6.07 -16.62
C THR A 180 4.15 5.12 -17.75
N THR A 181 5.45 4.86 -17.94
CA THR A 181 5.89 4.04 -19.08
C THR A 181 5.59 2.55 -18.91
N PHE A 182 5.34 2.10 -17.67
CA PHE A 182 4.96 0.72 -17.37
C PHE A 182 4.12 0.69 -16.09
N GLU A 183 2.98 0.00 -16.11
CA GLU A 183 2.11 -0.17 -14.94
C GLU A 183 1.47 -1.55 -15.00
N ALA A 184 1.80 -2.42 -14.05
CA ALA A 184 1.23 -3.76 -14.00
C ALA A 184 1.28 -4.37 -12.60
N ILE A 185 0.36 -5.30 -12.37
CA ILE A 185 0.40 -6.29 -11.29
C ILE A 185 0.86 -7.62 -11.90
N GLY A 186 1.89 -8.23 -11.30
CA GLY A 186 2.42 -9.54 -11.67
C GLY A 186 3.52 -9.55 -12.72
N ALA A 187 3.95 -8.38 -13.21
CA ALA A 187 5.00 -8.25 -14.21
C ALA A 187 5.95 -7.10 -13.90
N THR A 188 7.06 -7.08 -14.64
CA THR A 188 8.13 -6.10 -14.52
C THR A 188 8.51 -5.56 -15.91
N SER A 189 9.04 -4.35 -15.97
CA SER A 189 9.65 -3.80 -17.20
C SER A 189 11.05 -4.36 -17.46
N TRP A 190 11.61 -5.07 -16.48
CA TRP A 190 12.89 -5.78 -16.57
C TRP A 190 12.73 -7.19 -17.16
N GLY A 191 13.85 -7.86 -17.44
CA GLY A 191 13.88 -9.22 -17.99
C GLY A 191 13.54 -10.35 -17.00
N ASP A 192 12.86 -10.05 -15.90
CA ASP A 192 12.67 -10.98 -14.77
C ASP A 192 11.37 -11.80 -14.88
N PRO A 193 11.24 -12.91 -14.13
CA PRO A 193 10.07 -13.78 -14.18
C PRO A 193 8.76 -13.07 -13.84
N GLY A 194 7.68 -13.51 -14.47
CA GLY A 194 6.32 -13.15 -14.05
C GLY A 194 5.99 -13.72 -12.67
N MET A 195 5.08 -13.05 -11.96
CA MET A 195 4.62 -13.54 -10.66
C MET A 195 3.93 -14.90 -10.78
N ASN A 196 4.32 -15.82 -9.90
CA ASN A 196 3.61 -17.06 -9.62
C ASN A 196 2.93 -16.93 -8.26
N GLY A 197 1.61 -16.84 -8.24
CA GLY A 197 0.86 -16.60 -7.02
C GLY A 197 -0.53 -16.02 -7.27
N SER A 198 -1.05 -15.32 -6.27
CA SER A 198 -2.36 -14.67 -6.37
C SER A 198 -2.41 -13.34 -5.64
N VAL A 199 -3.33 -12.47 -6.07
CA VAL A 199 -3.69 -11.23 -5.38
C VAL A 199 -5.17 -11.28 -5.06
N ASP A 200 -5.50 -11.18 -3.78
CA ASP A 200 -6.86 -11.21 -3.25
C ASP A 200 -7.48 -9.81 -3.30
N GLU A 201 -6.68 -8.77 -3.04
CA GLU A 201 -7.16 -7.39 -3.02
C GLU A 201 -5.99 -6.47 -3.34
N PHE A 202 -6.24 -5.43 -4.14
CA PHE A 202 -5.28 -4.38 -4.45
C PHE A 202 -5.94 -3.00 -4.34
N ARG A 203 -5.38 -2.14 -3.50
CA ARG A 203 -5.91 -0.82 -3.15
C ARG A 203 -4.86 0.24 -3.37
N ILE A 204 -5.31 1.40 -3.83
CA ILE A 204 -4.50 2.61 -3.96
C ILE A 204 -5.23 3.72 -3.22
N TRP A 205 -4.52 4.37 -2.31
CA TRP A 205 -5.04 5.45 -1.49
C TRP A 205 -4.38 6.77 -1.88
N SER A 206 -5.17 7.84 -1.94
CA SER A 206 -4.67 9.21 -2.02
C SER A 206 -4.27 9.67 -0.62
N GLY A 207 -2.96 9.76 -0.37
CA GLY A 207 -2.38 10.04 0.94
C GLY A 207 -1.72 8.83 1.58
N GLU A 208 -1.10 9.07 2.73
CA GLU A 208 -0.35 8.08 3.51
C GLU A 208 -1.22 7.50 4.62
N LEU A 209 -1.45 6.19 4.61
CA LEU A 209 -2.07 5.51 5.75
C LEU A 209 -1.13 5.60 6.96
N SER A 210 -1.67 5.98 8.11
CA SER A 210 -1.00 5.86 9.39
C SER A 210 -0.83 4.39 9.78
N ALA A 211 0.12 4.11 10.68
CA ALA A 211 0.32 2.76 11.21
C ALA A 211 -0.96 2.18 11.87
N ALA A 212 -1.80 3.04 12.46
CA ALA A 212 -3.08 2.63 13.05
C ALA A 212 -4.11 2.22 11.98
N GLU A 213 -4.19 2.95 10.87
CA GLU A 213 -5.04 2.60 9.74
C GLU A 213 -4.57 1.31 9.07
N VAL A 214 -3.26 1.15 8.85
CA VAL A 214 -2.66 -0.09 8.33
C VAL A 214 -3.02 -1.28 9.22
N GLY A 215 -2.85 -1.17 10.54
CA GLY A 215 -3.20 -2.25 11.47
C GLY A 215 -4.70 -2.57 11.48
N THR A 216 -5.55 -1.55 11.31
CA THR A 216 -7.01 -1.68 11.25
C THR A 216 -7.47 -2.35 9.97
N ASN A 217 -6.88 -1.98 8.83
CA ASN A 217 -7.12 -2.64 7.54
C ASN A 217 -6.65 -4.09 7.57
N PHE A 218 -5.45 -4.36 8.10
CA PHE A 218 -4.93 -5.73 8.27
C PHE A 218 -5.91 -6.61 9.04
N ALA A 219 -6.39 -6.13 10.20
CA ALA A 219 -7.33 -6.86 11.04
C ALA A 219 -8.70 -7.10 10.37
N SER A 220 -9.09 -6.21 9.45
CA SER A 220 -10.35 -6.30 8.70
C SER A 220 -10.26 -7.27 7.52
N GLY A 221 -9.06 -7.49 7.01
CA GLY A 221 -8.78 -8.39 5.89
C GLY A 221 -9.17 -7.80 4.52
N PRO A 222 -8.97 -8.58 3.44
CA PRO A 222 -9.07 -8.10 2.06
C PRO A 222 -10.49 -7.66 1.68
N ASN A 223 -11.51 -8.37 2.18
CA ASN A 223 -12.89 -8.21 1.70
C ASN A 223 -13.68 -7.12 2.43
N ASN A 224 -13.12 -6.51 3.47
CA ASN A 224 -13.78 -5.48 4.26
C ASN A 224 -13.09 -4.13 4.07
N LEU A 225 -13.89 -3.10 3.83
CA LEU A 225 -13.45 -1.71 3.90
C LEU A 225 -13.74 -1.19 5.30
N VAL A 226 -12.72 -0.59 5.92
CA VAL A 226 -12.93 0.20 7.12
C VAL A 226 -13.30 1.60 6.66
N PRO A 227 -14.46 2.15 7.06
CA PRO A 227 -14.83 3.51 6.70
C PRO A 227 -13.72 4.46 7.14
N GLU A 228 -13.32 5.37 6.25
CA GLU A 228 -12.33 6.40 6.60
C GLU A 228 -12.77 7.09 7.88
N PRO A 229 -11.87 7.32 8.85
CA PRO A 229 -12.20 8.16 9.97
C PRO A 229 -12.42 9.58 9.44
N SER A 230 -13.68 9.92 9.15
CA SER A 230 -14.10 11.31 9.02
C SER A 230 -14.13 11.90 10.44
N GLY A 231 -12.95 12.15 11.01
CA GLY A 231 -12.78 12.87 12.27
C GLY A 231 -13.37 12.23 13.54
N LEU A 232 -13.48 10.90 13.66
CA LEU A 232 -13.88 10.31 14.94
C LEU A 232 -12.70 10.25 15.94
N LEU A 233 -12.64 11.28 16.78
CA LEU A 233 -12.03 11.23 18.10
C LEU A 233 -12.48 9.95 18.82
N LEU A 234 -11.53 9.07 19.13
CA LEU A 234 -11.75 7.95 20.05
C LEU A 234 -11.89 8.49 21.48
N SER A 235 -13.07 9.00 21.83
CA SER A 235 -13.47 9.08 23.24
C SER A 235 -14.03 7.72 23.63
N LEU A 236 -13.29 6.94 24.43
CA LEU A 236 -13.79 6.18 25.60
C LEU A 236 -12.68 5.27 26.14
N ALA A 237 -12.09 5.65 27.29
CA ALA A 237 -11.91 4.80 28.47
C ALA A 237 -11.13 5.57 29.54
N GLY A 238 -11.83 6.05 30.57
CA GLY A 238 -11.20 6.70 31.72
C GLY A 238 -12.20 7.36 32.66
N GLY A 239 -13.25 6.62 33.06
CA GLY A 239 -14.18 7.11 34.07
C GLY A 239 -13.54 7.16 35.45
N PHE A 240 -13.61 8.32 36.12
CA PHE A 240 -13.81 8.40 37.57
C PHE A 240 -14.53 9.71 37.90
N LEU A 241 -15.86 9.62 37.96
CA LEU A 241 -16.74 10.64 38.51
C LEU A 241 -16.69 10.52 40.05
N PHE A 242 -15.93 11.38 40.73
CA PHE A 242 -16.12 11.58 42.17
C PHE A 242 -16.98 12.82 42.41
N LEU A 243 -18.30 12.61 42.50
CA LEU A 243 -19.16 13.53 43.25
C LEU A 243 -18.87 13.35 44.74
N ARG A 244 -18.24 14.34 45.39
CA ARG A 244 -18.32 14.46 46.85
C ARG A 244 -19.29 15.58 47.22
N ARG A 245 -20.41 15.14 47.82
CA ARG A 245 -21.54 15.93 48.35
C ARG A 245 -21.10 17.14 49.17
N ARG A 246 -21.71 18.30 48.89
CA ARG A 246 -21.93 19.36 49.88
C ARG A 246 -23.00 18.90 50.89
N ARG A 247 -22.74 19.09 52.18
CA ARG A 247 -23.79 19.30 53.19
C ARG A 247 -23.31 20.36 54.18
N ALA A 248 -24.22 21.31 54.42
CA ALA A 248 -24.32 22.35 55.45
C ALA A 248 -23.04 23.16 55.74
#